data_AF-A0A0F9JPY7-F1
#
_entry.id   AF-A0A0F9JPY7-F1
#
_cell.length_a   1.000
_cell.length_b   1.000
_cell.length_c   1.000
_cell.angle_alpha   90.00
_cell.angle_beta   90.00
_cell.angle_gamma   90.00
#
_symmetry.space_group_name_H-M   'P 1'
#
loop_
_entity.id
_entity.type
_entity.pdbx_description
1 polymer ?
#
loop_
_entity_poly.entity_id
_entity_poly.type
_entity_poly.pdbx_seq_one_letter_code
_entity_poly.pdbx_strand_id
1 'polypeptide(L)' 'MSEFLFIQSRDPFTDALTKSQYELIHHLATAGNRVTVVLVQNGVMPATKSSIFTPFTKLL' A
#
# COMPACT_ATOMS: atom_id res chain seq x y z
N MET A 1 -16.71 10.67 6.23
CA MET A 1 -15.70 9.66 6.62
C MET A 1 -16.14 8.34 6.00
N SER A 2 -15.38 7.85 5.01
CA SER A 2 -15.70 6.62 4.28
C SER A 2 -14.74 5.50 4.65
N GLU A 3 -15.15 4.25 4.42
CA GLU A 3 -14.33 3.06 4.65
C GLU A 3 -13.84 2.49 3.32
N PHE A 4 -12.53 2.25 3.22
CA PHE A 4 -11.87 1.71 2.04
C PHE A 4 -11.08 0.44 2.38
N LEU A 5 -11.20 -0.56 1.53
CA LEU A 5 -10.40 -1.78 1.56
C LEU A 5 -9.55 -1.87 0.29
N PHE A 6 -8.24 -1.97 0.46
CA PHE A 6 -7.29 -2.24 -0.62
C PHE A 6 -6.71 -3.64 -0.45
N ILE A 7 -6.73 -4.43 -1.52
CA ILE A 7 -6.05 -5.73 -1.57
C ILE A 7 -4.86 -5.58 -2.51
N GLN A 8 -3.65 -5.65 -1.96
CA GLN A 8 -2.40 -5.57 -2.71
C GLN A 8 -1.86 -6.98 -2.90
N SER A 9 -1.89 -7.46 -4.15
CA SER A 9 -1.38 -8.80 -4.52
C SER A 9 -0.11 -8.76 -5.36
N ARG A 10 0.17 -7.61 -5.99
CA ARG A 10 1.23 -7.46 -6.98
C ARG A 10 2.56 -7.14 -6.31
N ASP A 11 3.64 -7.55 -6.98
CA ASP A 11 4.99 -7.22 -6.56
C ASP A 11 5.28 -5.73 -6.84
N PRO A 12 5.48 -4.90 -5.81
CA PRO A 12 5.76 -3.47 -5.99
C PRO A 12 7.14 -3.17 -6.59
N PHE A 13 8.06 -4.14 -6.61
CA PHE A 13 9.39 -3.96 -7.16
C PHE A 13 9.45 -4.18 -8.68
N THR A 14 8.44 -4.84 -9.26
CA THR A 14 8.38 -5.14 -10.69
C THR A 14 7.17 -4.51 -11.41
N ASP A 15 6.08 -4.19 -10.69
CA ASP A 15 4.92 -3.50 -11.28
C ASP A 15 4.92 -1.99 -10.97
N ALA A 16 5.10 -1.19 -12.02
CA ALA A 16 5.14 0.27 -11.96
C ALA A 16 3.82 0.92 -11.48
N LEU A 17 2.67 0.26 -11.65
CA LEU A 17 1.37 0.78 -11.20
C LEU A 17 1.23 0.72 -9.68
N THR A 18 1.95 -0.19 -9.03
CA THR A 18 1.85 -0.42 -7.59
C THR A 18 2.20 0.85 -6.80
N LYS A 19 3.19 1.63 -7.27
CA LYS A 19 3.55 2.91 -6.65
C LYS A 19 2.38 3.88 -6.58
N SER A 20 1.68 4.09 -7.70
CA SER A 20 0.53 5.01 -7.76
C SER A 20 -0.64 4.55 -6.87
N GLN A 21 -0.80 3.23 -6.69
CA GLN A 21 -1.80 2.69 -5.78
C GLN A 21 -1.47 2.99 -4.31
N TYR A 22 -0.21 2.83 -3.90
CA TYR A 22 0.23 3.20 -2.55
C TYR A 22 0.10 4.70 -2.26
N GLU A 23 0.39 5.56 -3.24
CA GLU A 23 0.18 7.01 -3.08
C GLU A 23 -1.33 7.35 -2.97
N LEU A 24 -2.21 6.69 -3.72
CA LEU A 24 -3.66 6.83 -3.55
C LEU A 24 -4.13 6.41 -2.15
N ILE A 25 -3.65 5.27 -1.65
CA ILE A 25 -3.95 4.78 -0.30
C ILE A 25 -3.54 5.83 0.74
N HIS A 26 -2.33 6.39 0.60
CA HIS A 26 -1.81 7.42 1.50
C HIS A 26 -2.66 8.70 1.45
N HIS A 27 -3.06 9.16 0.27
CA HIS A 27 -3.94 10.33 0.13
C HIS A 27 -5.32 10.10 0.74
N LEU A 28 -5.90 8.91 0.58
CA LEU A 28 -7.20 8.59 1.19
C LEU A 28 -7.12 8.57 2.72
N ALA A 29 -6.04 8.01 3.28
CA ALA A 29 -5.82 7.98 4.72
C ALA A 29 -5.59 9.39 5.29
N THR A 30 -4.74 10.19 4.65
CA THR A 30 -4.45 11.58 5.08
C THR A 30 -5.65 12.53 4.89
N ALA A 31 -6.58 12.23 3.99
CA ALA A 31 -7.87 12.91 3.87
C ALA A 31 -8.89 12.55 4.98
N GLY A 32 -8.52 11.74 5.98
CA GLY A 32 -9.36 11.40 7.12
C GLY A 32 -10.33 10.24 6.87
N ASN A 33 -10.08 9.39 5.87
CA ASN A 33 -10.85 8.16 5.66
C ASN A 33 -10.27 6.99 6.44
N ARG A 34 -11.11 5.99 6.73
CA ARG A 34 -10.66 4.74 7.33
C ARG A 34 -10.20 3.80 6.23
N VAL A 35 -8.91 3.52 6.16
CA VAL A 35 -8.31 2.71 5.10
C VAL A 35 -7.70 1.45 5.69
N THR A 36 -8.09 0.29 5.16
CA THR A 36 -7.47 -1.00 5.48
C THR A 36 -6.74 -1.52 4.27
N VAL A 37 -5.48 -1.92 4.45
CA VAL A 37 -4.67 -2.52 3.39
C VAL A 37 -4.36 -3.97 3.76
N VAL A 38 -4.81 -4.89 2.92
CA VAL A 38 -4.53 -6.32 3.05
C VAL A 38 -3.49 -6.70 2.00
N LEU A 39 -2.37 -7.23 2.47
CA LEU A 39 -1.30 -7.72 1.59
C LEU A 39 -1.48 -9.22 1.38
N VAL A 40 -1.44 -9.66 0.12
CA VAL A 40 -1.52 -11.07 -0.26
C VAL A 40 -0.50 -11.38 -1.35
N GLN A 41 -0.18 -12.66 -1.58
CA GLN A 41 0.74 -13.08 -2.64
C GLN A 41 2.06 -12.27 -2.62
N ASN A 42 2.48 -11.69 -3.75
CA ASN A 42 3.72 -10.91 -3.84
C ASN A 42 3.58 -9.49 -3.25
N GLY A 43 2.36 -9.05 -2.93
CA GLY A 43 2.09 -7.79 -2.24
C GLY A 43 2.58 -7.77 -0.79
N VAL A 44 2.99 -8.91 -0.23
CA VAL A 44 3.59 -8.99 1.12
C VAL A 44 5.06 -8.55 1.16
N MET A 45 5.74 -8.57 0.00
CA MET A 45 7.17 -8.25 -0.13
C MET A 45 7.58 -6.91 0.51
N PRO A 46 6.83 -5.81 0.36
CA PRO A 46 7.21 -4.53 0.98
C PRO A 46 7.06 -4.50 2.50
N ALA A 47 6.35 -5.46 3.12
CA ALA A 47 6.22 -5.58 4.58
C ALA A 47 7.36 -6.35 5.26
N THR A 48 8.36 -6.78 4.48
CA THR A 48 9.56 -7.41 5.04
C THR A 48 10.42 -6.40 5.79
N LYS A 49 11.09 -6.82 6.87
CA LYS A 49 11.88 -5.94 7.77
C LYS A 49 12.99 -5.16 7.05
N SER A 50 13.48 -5.66 5.93
CA SER A 50 14.56 -5.04 5.14
C SER A 50 14.06 -4.35 3.87
N SER A 51 12.74 -4.22 3.69
CA SER A 51 12.17 -3.55 2.54
C SER A 51 12.52 -2.05 2.54
N ILE A 52 13.04 -1.57 1.41
CA ILE A 52 13.30 -0.15 1.14
C ILE A 52 12.15 0.53 0.39
N PHE A 53 11.01 -0.15 0.23
CA PHE A 53 9.91 0.34 -0.58
C PHE A 53 9.14 1.47 0.14
N THR A 54 9.62 2.70 -0.06
CA THR A 54 9.15 3.92 0.61
C THR A 54 7.62 4.15 0.56
N PRO A 55 6.91 3.90 -0.56
CA PRO A 55 5.46 4.13 -0.61
C PRO A 55 4.68 3.29 0.41
N PHE A 56 5.13 2.07 0.72
CA PHE A 56 4.53 1.25 1.77
C PHE A 56 4.88 1.77 3.16
N THR A 57 6.13 2.17 3.39
CA THR A 57 6.58 2.70 4.70
C THR A 57 5.78 3.93 5.13
N LYS A 58 5.32 4.78 4.19
CA LYS A 58 4.44 5.94 4.48
C LYS A 58 3.07 5.57 5.07
N LEU A 59 2.69 4.29 5.06
CA LEU A 59 1.43 3.79 5.61
C LEU A 59 1.56 3.25 7.04
N LEU A 60 2.79 3.13 7.57
CA LEU A 60 3.09 2.71 8.94
C LEU A 60 3.23 3.94 9.85
#